data_AF-A0A433UN07-F1
#
_entry.id   AF-A0A433UN07-F1
#
_cell.length_a   1.000
_cell.length_b   1.000
_cell.length_c   1.000
_cell.angle_alpha   90.00
_cell.angle_beta   90.00
_cell.angle_gamma   90.00
#
_symmetry.space_group_name_H-M   'P 1'
#
loop_
_entity.id
_entity.type
_entity.pdbx_description
1 polymer ?
#
loop_
_entity_poly.entity_id
_entity_poly.type
_entity_poly.pdbx_seq_one_letter_code
_entity_poly.pdbx_strand_id
1 'polypeptide(L)' 'MSETATLVPLTDLMPIFAAIGERNWARFKELEREFASKHGLEVWEDVFNFRLKPALDKESDRWLLVQWCSAGIKSVKVVG' A
#
# COMPACT_ATOMS: atom_id res chain seq x y z
N MET A 1 -9.97 18.92 -17.49
CA MET A 1 -9.32 19.24 -16.20
C MET A 1 -7.87 18.87 -16.37
N SER A 2 -6.94 19.80 -16.18
CA SER A 2 -5.51 19.46 -16.19
C SER A 2 -5.22 18.77 -14.86
N GLU A 3 -5.37 17.45 -14.83
CA GLU A 3 -4.92 16.59 -13.73
C GLU A 3 -3.42 16.80 -13.60
N THR A 4 -3.03 17.73 -12.75
CA THR A 4 -1.65 17.86 -12.33
C THR A 4 -1.39 16.64 -11.47
N ALA A 5 -0.78 15.61 -12.06
CA ALA A 5 -0.37 14.41 -11.36
C ALA A 5 0.33 14.83 -10.06
N THR A 6 -0.25 14.50 -8.91
CA THR A 6 0.23 14.97 -7.61
C THR A 6 1.72 14.67 -7.50
N LEU A 7 2.52 15.73 -7.35
CA LEU A 7 3.98 15.64 -7.27
C LEU A 7 4.35 15.16 -5.87
N VAL A 8 4.36 13.85 -5.70
CA VAL A 8 4.77 13.18 -4.46
C VAL A 8 6.29 13.00 -4.47
N PRO A 9 7.01 13.47 -3.44
CA PRO A 9 8.45 13.26 -3.32
C PRO A 9 8.82 11.77 -3.29
N LEU A 10 9.88 11.39 -4.00
CA LEU A 10 10.38 10.01 -3.98
C LEU A 10 10.75 9.54 -2.56
N THR A 11 11.23 10.45 -1.72
CA THR A 11 11.57 10.20 -0.30
C THR A 11 10.38 9.73 0.52
N ASP A 12 9.15 10.04 0.10
CA ASP A 12 7.93 9.58 0.77
C ASP A 12 7.54 8.15 0.30
N LEU A 13 7.98 7.72 -0.89
CA LEU A 13 7.67 6.40 -1.46
C LEU A 13 8.73 5.34 -1.13
N MET A 14 10.01 5.73 -1.06
CA MET A 14 11.12 4.80 -0.80
C MET A 14 10.91 3.95 0.46
N PRO A 15 10.47 4.50 1.62
CA PRO A 15 10.23 3.70 2.82
C PRO A 15 9.10 2.68 2.61
N ILE A 16 8.10 2.99 1.79
CA ILE A 16 6.98 2.10 1.50
C ILE A 16 7.47 0.90 0.68
N PHE A 17 8.26 1.16 -0.36
CA PHE A 17 8.90 0.09 -1.15
C PHE A 17 9.84 -0.77 -0.29
N ALA A 18 10.61 -0.15 0.60
CA ALA A 18 11.48 -0.88 1.53
C ALA A 18 10.66 -1.80 2.44
N ALA A 19 9.57 -1.32 3.05
CA ALA A 19 8.71 -2.13 3.92
C ALA A 19 8.08 -3.32 3.17
N ILE A 20 7.72 -3.15 1.89
CA ILE A 20 7.22 -4.24 1.04
C ILE A 20 8.32 -5.27 0.75
N GLY A 21 9.52 -4.81 0.40
CA GLY A 21 10.69 -5.66 0.16
C GLY A 21 11.12 -6.46 1.39
N GLU A 22 11.04 -5.84 2.57
CA GLU A 22 11.32 -6.45 3.87
C GLU A 22 10.17 -7.32 4.41
N ARG A 23 9.04 -7.40 3.68
CA ARG A 23 7.83 -8.14 4.10
C ARG A 23 7.30 -7.67 5.46
N ASN A 24 7.48 -6.40 5.78
CA ASN A 24 7.11 -5.80 7.05
C ASN A 24 5.73 -5.15 7.00
N TRP A 25 4.70 -5.95 7.26
CA TRP A 25 3.30 -5.52 7.19
C TRP A 25 2.96 -4.39 8.18
N ALA A 26 3.46 -4.48 9.41
CA ALA A 26 3.19 -3.47 10.44
C ALA A 26 3.74 -2.10 10.00
N ARG A 27 4.99 -2.08 9.52
CA ARG A 27 5.62 -0.84 9.04
C ARG A 27 4.94 -0.30 7.80
N PHE A 28 4.54 -1.16 6.86
CA PHE A 28 3.76 -0.74 5.69
C PHE A 28 2.46 -0.02 6.09
N LYS A 29 1.69 -0.56 7.04
CA LYS A 29 0.43 0.06 7.52
C LYS A 29 0.64 1.37 8.29
N GLU A 30 1.78 1.57 8.93
CA GLU A 30 2.15 2.86 9.53
C GLU A 30 2.44 3.89 8.45
N LEU A 31 3.31 3.54 7.50
CA LEU A 31 3.70 4.41 6.40
C LEU A 31 2.51 4.80 5.51
N GLU A 32 1.59 3.86 5.24
CA GLU A 32 0.33 4.15 4.54
C GLU A 32 -0.49 5.22 5.28
N ARG A 33 -0.62 5.11 6.61
CA ARG A 33 -1.38 6.09 7.42
C ARG A 33 -0.67 7.44 7.47
N GLU A 34 0.64 7.45 7.65
CA GLU A 34 1.45 8.68 7.64
C GLU A 34 1.34 9.38 6.27
N PHE A 35 1.45 8.62 5.18
CA PHE A 35 1.33 9.13 3.83
C PHE A 35 -0.06 9.73 3.57
N ALA A 36 -1.13 8.98 3.87
CA ALA A 36 -2.50 9.46 3.69
C ALA A 36 -2.81 10.68 4.59
N SER A 37 -2.20 10.76 5.78
CA SER A 37 -2.34 11.94 6.66
C SER A 37 -1.64 13.18 6.10
N LYS A 38 -0.51 12.99 5.41
CA LYS A 38 0.29 14.09 4.83
C LYS A 38 -0.26 14.60 3.51
N HIS A 39 -0.70 13.68 2.65
CA HIS A 39 -1.07 13.97 1.25
C HIS A 39 -2.56 13.81 0.94
N GLY A 40 -3.34 13.21 1.85
CA GLY A 40 -4.74 12.86 1.63
C GLY A 40 -4.94 11.44 1.14
N LEU A 41 -6.13 10.89 1.40
CA LEU A 41 -6.48 9.52 1.04
C LEU A 41 -6.60 9.32 -0.48
N GLU A 42 -7.19 10.29 -1.19
CA GLU A 42 -7.34 10.25 -2.65
C GLU A 42 -5.97 10.18 -3.35
N VAL A 43 -4.99 10.96 -2.86
CA VAL A 43 -3.62 10.93 -3.39
C VAL A 43 -2.95 9.58 -3.10
N TRP A 44 -3.20 8.99 -1.93
CA TRP A 44 -2.71 7.65 -1.64
C TRP A 44 -3.26 6.60 -2.61
N GLU A 45 -4.56 6.62 -2.90
CA GLU A 45 -5.20 5.70 -3.84
C GLU A 45 -4.60 5.80 -5.24
N ASP A 46 -4.41 7.02 -5.75
CA ASP A 46 -3.79 7.26 -7.05
C ASP A 46 -2.33 6.78 -7.10
N VAL A 47 -1.54 7.15 -6.10
CA VAL A 47 -0.13 6.75 -6.00
C VAL A 47 -0.01 5.23 -5.90
N PHE A 48 -0.86 4.60 -5.08
CA PHE A 48 -0.87 3.16 -4.93
C PHE A 48 -1.17 2.47 -6.27
N ASN A 49 -2.25 2.88 -6.94
CA ASN A 49 -2.74 2.23 -8.16
C ASN A 49 -1.83 2.46 -9.36
N PHE A 50 -1.29 3.67 -9.54
CA PHE A 50 -0.59 4.06 -10.76
C PHE A 50 0.94 4.12 -10.63
N ARG A 51 1.49 4.13 -9.42
CA ARG A 51 2.96 4.22 -9.21
C ARG A 51 3.52 3.07 -8.42
N LEU A 52 2.88 2.70 -7.30
CA LEU A 52 3.40 1.67 -6.42
C LEU A 52 3.12 0.28 -6.98
N LYS A 53 1.85 -0.07 -7.19
CA LYS A 53 1.42 -1.41 -7.63
C LYS A 53 2.09 -1.84 -8.95
N PRO A 54 2.19 -1.00 -10.00
CA PRO A 54 2.84 -1.40 -11.25
C PRO A 54 4.36 -1.62 -11.12
N ALA A 55 5.00 -1.05 -10.10
CA ALA A 55 6.43 -1.18 -9.86
C ALA A 55 6.81 -2.44 -9.06
N LEU A 56 5.82 -3.17 -8.52
CA LEU A 56 6.07 -4.37 -7.74
C LEU A 56 6.34 -5.58 -8.66
N ASP A 57 7.34 -6.37 -8.29
CA ASP A 57 7.48 -7.71 -8.82
C ASP A 57 6.30 -8.59 -8.38
N LYS A 58 6.08 -9.71 -9.07
CA LYS A 58 4.95 -10.61 -8.83
C LYS A 58 4.90 -11.15 -7.39
N GLU A 59 6.06 -11.39 -6.77
CA GLU A 59 6.12 -11.91 -5.41
C GLU A 59 5.69 -10.86 -4.40
N SER A 60 6.16 -9.62 -4.58
CA SER A 60 5.79 -8.48 -3.75
C SER A 60 4.31 -8.09 -3.87
N ASP A 61 3.76 -8.08 -5.08
CA ASP A 61 2.33 -7.85 -5.29
C ASP A 61 1.50 -8.96 -4.62
N ARG A 62 1.90 -10.22 -4.78
CA ARG A 62 1.23 -11.36 -4.14
C ARG A 62 1.29 -11.28 -2.62
N TRP A 63 2.43 -10.89 -2.04
CA TRP A 63 2.55 -10.74 -0.59
C TRP A 63 1.57 -9.70 -0.05
N LEU A 64 1.47 -8.51 -0.67
CA LEU A 64 0.51 -7.48 -0.28
C LEU A 64 -0.93 -7.99 -0.35
N LEU A 65 -1.30 -8.67 -1.44
CA LEU A 65 -2.63 -9.28 -1.59
C LEU A 65 -2.93 -10.27 -0.46
N VAL A 66 -1.96 -11.12 -0.11
CA VAL A 66 -2.13 -12.07 1.00
C VAL A 66 -2.32 -11.34 2.33
N GLN A 67 -1.55 -10.29 2.61
CA GLN A 67 -1.71 -9.52 3.86
C GLN A 67 -3.10 -8.89 3.96
N TRP A 68 -3.60 -8.28 2.88
CA TRP A 68 -4.94 -7.69 2.86
C TRP A 68 -6.05 -8.73 3.04
N CYS A 69 -5.98 -9.85 2.31
CA CYS A 69 -6.96 -10.92 2.43
C CYS A 69 -6.93 -11.58 3.82
N SER A 70 -5.74 -11.75 4.40
CA SER A 70 -5.57 -12.40 5.72
C SER A 70 -5.96 -11.48 6.87
N ALA A 71 -5.76 -10.17 6.73
CA ALA A 71 -6.24 -9.19 7.71
C ALA A 71 -7.76 -9.06 7.70
N GLY A 72 -8.41 -9.35 6.56
CA GLY A 72 -9.87 -9.29 6.37
C GLY A 72 -10.64 -10.52 6.88
N ILE A 73 -10.05 -11.73 6.86
CA ILE A 73 -10.70 -12.97 7.31
C ILE A 73 -10.20 -13.34 8.71
N LYS A 74 -10.81 -12.76 9.76
CA LYS A 74 -10.50 -13.12 11.16
C LYS A 74 -11.36 -14.24 11.74
N SER A 75 -12.43 -14.65 11.08
CA SER A 75 -13.32 -15.70 11.59
C SER A 75 -14.17 -16.28 10.48
N VAL A 76 -13.85 -17.49 10.03
CA VAL A 76 -14.84 -18.37 9.39
C VAL A 76 -15.59 -19.06 10.53
N LYS A 77 -16.85 -18.68 10.78
CA LYS A 77 -17.72 -19.51 11.62
C LYS A 77 -17.99 -20.79 10.84
N VAL A 78 -17.48 -21.91 11.34
CA VAL A 78 -17.93 -23.23 10.89
C VAL A 78 -19.38 -23.35 11.33
N VAL A 79 -20.31 -23.32 10.37
CA VAL A 79 -21.71 -23.66 10.61
C VAL A 79 -21.79 -25.17 10.51
N GLY A 80 -21.87 -25.83 11.67
CA GLY A 80 -22.22 -27.24 11.79
C GLY A 80 -23.72 -27.43 11.81
#